data_AF-A0A3C1H5V3-F1
#
_entry.id   AF-A0A3C1H5V3-F1
#
_cell.length_a   1.000
_cell.length_b   1.000
_cell.length_c   1.000
_cell.angle_alpha   90.00
_cell.angle_beta   90.00
_cell.angle_gamma   90.00
#
_symmetry.space_group_name_H-M   'P 1'
#
loop_
_entity.id
_entity.type
_entity.pdbx_description
1 polymer ?
#
loop_
_entity_poly.entity_id
_entity_poly.type
_entity_poly.pdbx_seq_one_letter_code
_entity_poly.pdbx_strand_id
1 'polypeptide(L)'
;NFIIWGLYFGVFILIEQLIGKKTIKKIPLVIRHIYSKIVIIIGFGIFYFEDLGRLGGFFRNLVGLNGNALYDNVVTLSVRNNLFLLIAALICCFPLYDGLQALRKRYAGSVRIVDTFQICANAALLIVSSILLVDATNNPFLYFRF
;
A
#
# COMPACT_ATOMS: atom_id res chain seq x y z
N ASN A 1 15.15 -0.36 -11.04
CA ASN A 1 16.53 -0.37 -10.50
C ASN A 1 16.65 -1.23 -9.21
N PHE A 2 16.80 -2.56 -9.33
CA PHE A 2 16.67 -3.49 -8.19
C PHE A 2 17.84 -3.44 -7.20
N ILE A 3 19.07 -3.38 -7.72
CA ILE A 3 20.27 -3.32 -6.89
C ILE A 3 20.28 -2.02 -6.08
N ILE A 4 20.00 -0.89 -6.72
CA ILE A 4 19.93 0.42 -6.06
C ILE A 4 18.82 0.43 -5.01
N TRP A 5 17.66 -0.14 -5.32
CA TRP A 5 16.54 -0.27 -4.38
C TRP A 5 16.88 -1.13 -3.16
N GLY A 6 17.49 -2.30 -3.37
CA GLY A 6 17.90 -3.20 -2.30
C GLY A 6 18.98 -2.58 -1.42
N LEU A 7 19.97 -1.91 -2.01
CA LEU A 7 20.98 -1.15 -1.28
C LEU A 7 20.37 0.02 -0.50
N TYR A 8 19.43 0.75 -1.09
CA TYR A 8 18.73 1.86 -0.46
C TYR A 8 18.04 1.41 0.84
N PHE A 9 17.19 0.38 0.77
CA PHE A 9 16.54 -0.15 1.97
C PHE A 9 17.54 -0.80 2.94
N GLY A 10 18.55 -1.50 2.44
CA GLY A 10 19.61 -2.09 3.26
C GLY A 10 20.34 -1.05 4.10
N VAL A 11 20.76 0.07 3.50
CA VAL A 11 21.42 1.18 4.20
C VAL A 11 20.51 1.79 5.26
N PHE A 12 19.24 2.04 4.93
CA PHE A 12 18.30 2.60 5.90
C PHE A 12 18.03 1.68 7.08
N ILE A 13 17.90 0.37 6.84
CA ILE A 13 17.74 -0.63 7.90
C ILE A 13 19.01 -0.70 8.76
N LEU A 14 20.19 -0.69 8.16
CA LEU A 14 21.46 -0.68 8.89
C LEU A 14 21.58 0.56 9.78
N ILE A 15 21.26 1.74 9.25
CA ILE A 15 21.23 3.00 10.02
C ILE A 15 20.24 2.89 11.17
N GLU A 16 19.02 2.38 10.92
CA GLU A 16 18.00 2.22 11.95
C GLU A 16 18.44 1.26 13.07
N GLN A 17 19.13 0.18 12.72
CA GLN A 17 19.71 -0.75 13.68
C GLN A 17 20.85 -0.12 14.50
N LEU A 18 21.73 0.67 13.86
CA LEU A 18 22.86 1.35 14.53
C LEU A 18 22.39 2.44 15.50
N ILE A 19 21.37 3.22 15.13
CA ILE A 19 20.77 4.24 16.01
C ILE A 19 20.14 3.58 17.25
N GLY A 20 19.59 2.38 17.07
CA GLY A 20 19.05 1.56 18.13
C GLY A 20 17.68 2.03 18.65
N LYS A 21 16.88 1.07 19.13
CA LYS A 21 15.49 1.30 19.58
C LYS A 21 15.37 2.36 20.70
N LYS A 22 16.42 2.56 21.51
CA LYS A 22 16.41 3.52 22.63
C LYS A 22 16.50 4.97 22.15
N THR A 23 17.26 5.23 21.08
CA THR A 23 17.44 6.58 20.53
C THR A 23 16.26 6.96 19.63
N ILE A 24 15.72 6.01 18.86
CA ILE A 24 14.51 6.21 18.04
C ILE A 24 13.29 6.57 18.90
N LYS A 25 13.17 6.00 20.11
CA LYS A 25 12.08 6.34 21.04
C LYS A 25 12.13 7.79 21.54
N LYS A 26 13.26 8.49 21.41
CA LYS A 26 13.38 9.92 21.72
C LYS A 26 12.90 10.82 20.58
N ILE A 27 12.78 10.27 19.37
CA ILE A 27 12.29 11.01 18.21
C ILE A 27 10.76 11.10 18.30
N PRO A 28 10.17 12.29 18.07
CA PRO A 28 8.73 12.46 18.02
C PRO A 28 8.06 11.47 17.06
N LEU A 29 6.94 10.89 17.48
CA LEU A 29 6.19 9.89 16.72
C LEU A 29 5.88 10.35 15.29
N VAL A 30 5.50 11.63 15.15
CA VAL A 30 5.16 12.27 13.87
C VAL A 30 6.34 12.24 12.90
N ILE A 31 7.53 12.59 13.36
CA ILE A 31 8.74 12.64 12.54
C ILE A 31 9.09 11.24 12.03
N ARG A 32 8.98 10.22 12.91
CA ARG A 32 9.21 8.83 12.51
C ARG A 32 8.25 8.38 11.41
N HIS A 33 6.96 8.70 11.54
CA HIS A 33 5.98 8.33 10.51
C HIS A 33 6.21 9.05 9.18
N ILE A 34 6.53 10.35 9.20
CA ILE A 34 6.81 11.11 7.99
C ILE A 34 8.06 10.55 7.30
N TYR A 35 9.14 10.37 8.06
CA TYR A 35 10.38 9.78 7.57
C TYR A 35 10.15 8.43 6.90
N SER A 36 9.49 7.49 7.58
CA SER A 36 9.25 6.15 7.02
C SER A 36 8.43 6.23 5.72
N LYS A 37 7.40 7.07 5.66
CA LYS A 37 6.59 7.25 4.45
C LYS A 37 7.43 7.79 3.29
N ILE A 38 8.28 8.79 3.54
CA ILE A 38 9.18 9.37 2.52
C ILE A 38 10.14 8.31 1.99
N VAL A 39 10.80 7.56 2.88
CA VAL A 39 11.73 6.49 2.50
C VAL A 39 11.02 5.44 1.64
N ILE A 40 9.80 5.05 2.03
CA ILE A 40 9.00 4.08 1.27
C ILE A 40 8.65 4.62 -0.12
N ILE A 41 8.13 5.85 -0.22
CA ILE A 41 7.71 6.45 -1.51
C ILE A 41 8.92 6.59 -2.46
N ILE A 42 10.05 7.07 -1.96
CA ILE A 42 11.28 7.22 -2.75
C ILE A 42 11.80 5.84 -3.19
N GLY A 43 11.84 4.88 -2.27
CA GLY A 43 12.22 3.50 -2.57
C GLY A 43 11.34 2.92 -3.68
N PHE A 44 10.01 2.97 -3.54
CA PHE A 44 9.11 2.46 -4.57
C PHE A 44 9.27 3.17 -5.92
N GLY A 45 9.56 4.48 -5.94
CA GLY A 45 9.92 5.19 -7.16
C GLY A 45 11.15 4.58 -7.85
N ILE A 46 12.25 4.41 -7.12
CA ILE A 46 13.51 3.81 -7.63
C ILE A 46 13.29 2.39 -8.16
N PHE A 47 12.41 1.64 -7.50
CA PHE A 47 12.05 0.29 -7.92
C PHE A 47 11.30 0.27 -9.24
N TYR A 48 10.23 1.08 -9.34
CA TYR A 48 9.29 1.06 -10.45
C TYR A 48 9.89 1.55 -11.78
N PHE A 49 10.76 2.57 -11.74
CA PHE A 49 11.36 3.11 -12.95
C PHE A 49 12.70 2.42 -13.27
N GLU A 50 12.82 1.91 -14.49
CA GLU A 50 14.08 1.43 -15.07
C GLU A 50 14.95 2.61 -15.52
N ASP A 51 14.36 3.58 -16.23
CA ASP A 51 15.03 4.80 -16.69
C ASP A 51 15.17 5.85 -15.60
N LEU A 52 16.41 6.24 -15.29
CA LEU A 52 16.72 7.32 -14.34
C LEU A 52 16.17 8.69 -14.79
N GLY A 53 16.05 8.92 -16.10
CA GLY A 53 15.43 10.15 -16.63
C GLY A 53 13.94 10.25 -16.29
N ARG A 54 13.19 9.15 -16.44
CA ARG A 54 11.77 9.08 -16.08
C ARG A 54 11.56 9.15 -14.57
N LEU A 55 12.46 8.56 -13.79
CA LEU A 55 12.49 8.65 -12.33
C LEU A 55 12.61 10.12 -11.85
N GLY A 56 13.52 10.89 -12.45
CA GLY A 56 13.69 12.31 -12.13
C GLY A 56 12.43 13.13 -12.43
N GLY A 57 11.78 12.87 -13.57
CA GLY A 57 10.48 13.47 -13.89
C GLY A 57 9.38 13.10 -12.90
N PHE A 58 9.33 11.85 -12.44
CA PHE A 58 8.39 11.39 -11.42
C PHE A 58 8.57 12.09 -10.08
N PHE A 59 9.81 12.24 -9.59
CA PHE A 59 10.07 12.97 -8.34
C PHE A 59 9.75 14.46 -8.46
N ARG A 60 10.01 15.08 -9.62
CA ARG A 60 9.59 16.47 -9.88
C ARG A 60 8.07 16.60 -9.88
N ASN A 61 7.35 15.64 -10.44
CA ASN A 61 5.90 15.59 -10.39
C ASN A 61 5.37 15.47 -8.96
N LEU A 62 5.98 14.63 -8.12
CA LEU A 62 5.58 14.45 -6.72
C LEU A 62 5.68 15.73 -5.90
N VAL A 63 6.65 16.60 -6.20
CA VAL A 63 6.86 17.88 -5.51
C VAL A 63 6.15 19.05 -6.22
N GLY A 64 5.46 18.79 -7.33
CA GLY A 64 4.76 19.81 -8.12
C GLY A 64 5.67 20.73 -8.93
N LEU A 65 6.97 20.39 -9.05
CA LEU A 65 7.98 21.21 -9.72
C LEU A 65 7.95 21.11 -11.26
N ASN A 66 7.02 20.34 -11.82
CA ASN A 66 6.93 20.10 -13.26
C ASN A 66 5.86 20.93 -13.96
N GLY A 67 5.20 21.87 -13.26
CA GLY A 67 4.17 22.75 -13.84
C GLY A 67 2.89 22.05 -14.28
N ASN A 68 2.71 20.78 -13.91
CA ASN A 68 1.54 19.98 -14.27
C ASN A 68 0.33 20.32 -13.37
N ALA A 69 -0.88 20.18 -13.91
CA ALA A 69 -2.10 20.25 -13.13
C ALA A 69 -2.15 19.13 -12.08
N LEU A 70 -2.77 19.39 -10.92
CA LEU A 70 -2.89 18.43 -9.82
C LEU A 70 -3.71 17.18 -10.19
N TYR A 71 -4.60 17.31 -11.18
CA TYR A 71 -5.37 16.21 -11.73
C TYR A 71 -5.54 16.40 -13.24
N ASP A 72 -5.69 15.28 -13.95
CA ASP A 72 -5.99 15.24 -15.37
C ASP A 72 -7.30 14.49 -15.61
N ASN A 73 -7.92 14.65 -16.78
CA ASN A 73 -9.12 13.95 -17.19
C ASN A 73 -8.97 12.43 -17.10
N VAL A 74 -7.76 11.91 -17.35
CA VAL A 74 -7.44 10.49 -17.16
C VAL A 74 -7.62 10.07 -15.70
N VAL A 75 -7.12 10.88 -14.76
CA VAL A 75 -7.26 10.62 -13.31
C VAL A 75 -8.73 10.64 -12.92
N THR A 76 -9.48 11.65 -13.36
CA THR A 76 -10.91 11.77 -13.07
C THR A 76 -11.70 10.57 -13.61
N LEU A 77 -11.41 10.13 -14.82
CA LEU A 77 -12.08 8.99 -15.44
C LEU A 77 -11.72 7.68 -14.72
N SER A 78 -10.44 7.47 -14.37
CA SER A 78 -9.98 6.31 -13.62
C SER A 78 -10.60 6.23 -12.23
N VAL A 79 -10.69 7.35 -11.50
CA VAL A 79 -11.34 7.40 -10.18
C VAL A 79 -12.83 7.10 -10.31
N ARG A 80 -13.51 7.65 -11.32
CA ARG A 80 -14.95 7.40 -11.53
C ARG A 80 -15.23 5.93 -11.86
N ASN A 81 -14.42 5.33 -12.73
CA ASN A 81 -14.60 3.93 -13.13
C ASN A 81 -14.27 2.95 -11.98
N ASN A 82 -13.32 3.30 -11.12
CA ASN A 82 -12.90 2.45 -9.99
C ASN A 82 -13.51 2.89 -8.65
N LEU A 83 -14.50 3.80 -8.65
CA LEU A 83 -15.06 4.36 -7.42
C LEU A 83 -15.61 3.27 -6.50
N PHE A 84 -16.26 2.26 -7.08
CA PHE A 84 -16.77 1.11 -6.34
C PHE A 84 -15.65 0.34 -5.63
N LEU A 85 -14.52 0.10 -6.31
CA LEU A 85 -13.35 -0.56 -5.72
C LEU A 85 -12.71 0.29 -4.63
N LEU A 86 -12.66 1.62 -4.80
CA LEU A 86 -12.13 2.54 -3.79
C LEU A 86 -12.99 2.54 -2.51
N ILE A 87 -14.32 2.53 -2.66
CA ILE A 87 -15.24 2.43 -1.51
C ILE A 87 -15.07 1.07 -0.81
N ALA A 88 -14.99 -0.02 -1.57
CA ALA A 88 -14.75 -1.35 -1.01
C ALA A 88 -13.41 -1.41 -0.26
N ALA A 89 -12.34 -0.82 -0.82
CA ALA A 89 -11.04 -0.75 -0.17
C ALA A 89 -11.08 0.05 1.13
N LEU A 90 -11.77 1.19 1.15
CA LEU A 90 -11.94 2.01 2.37
C LEU A 90 -12.65 1.24 3.48
N ILE A 91 -13.72 0.50 3.14
CA ILE A 91 -14.45 -0.33 4.10
C ILE A 91 -13.54 -1.45 4.63
N CYS A 92 -12.80 -2.13 3.76
CA CYS A 92 -11.88 -3.20 4.14
C CYS A 92 -10.67 -2.71 4.95
N CYS A 93 -10.22 -1.47 4.77
CA CYS A 93 -9.13 -0.87 5.54
C CYS A 93 -9.55 -0.44 6.95
N PHE A 94 -10.85 -0.30 7.22
CA PHE A 94 -11.33 -0.10 8.58
C PHE A 94 -11.06 -1.35 9.42
N PRO A 95 -10.86 -1.23 10.75
CA PRO A 95 -10.68 -2.38 11.65
C PRO A 95 -11.99 -3.16 11.83
N LEU A 96 -12.53 -3.71 10.74
CA LEU A 96 -13.69 -4.59 10.70
C LEU A 96 -13.50 -5.80 11.62
N TYR A 97 -12.24 -6.24 11.76
CA TYR A 97 -11.85 -7.34 12.64
C TYR A 97 -12.13 -7.05 14.11
N ASP A 98 -11.90 -5.82 14.58
CA ASP A 98 -12.17 -5.44 15.98
C ASP A 98 -13.68 -5.37 16.26
N GLY A 99 -14.45 -4.90 15.27
CA GLY A 99 -15.92 -4.91 15.33
C GLY A 99 -16.51 -6.32 15.36
N LEU A 100 -15.99 -7.24 14.54
CA LEU A 100 -16.40 -8.64 14.51
C LEU A 100 -16.06 -9.37 15.82
N GLN A 101 -14.89 -9.09 16.41
CA GLN A 101 -14.51 -9.63 17.72
C GLN A 101 -15.41 -9.13 18.86
N ALA A 102 -15.82 -7.85 18.82
CA ALA A 102 -16.74 -7.30 19.81
C ALA A 102 -18.13 -7.95 19.74
N LEU A 103 -18.64 -8.21 18.53
CA LEU A 103 -19.89 -8.94 18.29
C LEU A 103 -19.83 -10.40 18.76
N ARG A 104 -18.68 -11.07 18.53
CA ARG A 104 -18.43 -12.45 18.98
C ARG A 104 -18.49 -12.58 20.51
N LYS A 105 -17.96 -11.60 21.25
CA LYS A 105 -18.01 -11.57 22.72
C LYS A 105 -19.40 -11.24 23.28
N ARG A 106 -20.20 -10.45 22.53
CA ARG A 106 -21.51 -9.98 22.98
C ARG A 106 -22.64 -10.99 22.77
N TYR A 107 -22.52 -11.89 21.79
CA TYR A 107 -23.53 -12.91 21.48
C TYR A 107 -22.92 -14.32 21.43
N ALA A 108 -22.89 -15.01 22.58
CA ALA A 108 -22.34 -16.37 22.70
C ALA A 108 -22.99 -17.41 21.77
N GLY A 109 -24.26 -17.22 21.39
CA GLY A 109 -24.97 -18.08 20.42
C GLY A 109 -24.69 -17.78 18.94
N SER A 110 -24.09 -16.63 18.61
CA SER A 110 -23.85 -16.18 17.23
C SER A 110 -22.44 -16.46 16.73
N VAL A 111 -21.57 -17.05 17.57
CA VAL A 111 -20.15 -17.27 17.27
C VAL A 111 -19.97 -18.10 16.00
N ARG A 112 -20.76 -19.16 15.80
CA ARG A 112 -20.71 -19.99 14.58
C ARG A 112 -21.13 -19.23 13.32
N ILE A 113 -22.09 -18.32 13.44
CA ILE A 113 -22.57 -17.50 12.31
C ILE A 113 -21.49 -16.50 11.90
N VAL A 114 -20.85 -15.85 12.88
CA VAL A 114 -19.75 -14.90 12.64
C VAL A 114 -18.54 -15.60 12.01
N ASP A 115 -18.12 -16.76 12.53
CA ASP A 115 -16.99 -17.52 11.97
C ASP A 115 -17.29 -18.02 10.55
N THR A 116 -18.51 -18.53 10.29
CA THR A 116 -18.93 -18.97 8.94
C THR A 116 -18.96 -17.79 7.96
N PHE A 117 -19.51 -16.65 8.38
CA PHE A 117 -19.52 -15.44 7.56
C PHE A 117 -18.10 -14.97 7.22
N GLN A 118 -17.17 -15.00 8.18
CA GLN A 118 -15.78 -14.62 7.96
C GLN A 118 -15.07 -15.53 6.96
N ILE A 119 -15.28 -16.85 7.05
CA ILE A 119 -14.72 -17.82 6.09
C ILE A 119 -15.29 -17.56 4.69
N CYS A 120 -16.60 -17.39 4.57
CA CYS A 120 -17.25 -17.08 3.30
C CYS A 120 -16.76 -15.76 2.70
N ALA A 121 -16.62 -14.71 3.52
CA ALA A 121 -16.11 -13.41 3.08
C ALA A 121 -14.67 -13.51 2.57
N ASN A 122 -13.79 -14.23 3.28
CA ASN A 122 -12.41 -14.44 2.84
C ASN A 122 -12.34 -15.26 1.53
N ALA A 123 -13.16 -16.30 1.40
CA ALA A 123 -13.23 -17.10 0.19
C ALA A 123 -13.75 -16.28 -1.00
N ALA A 124 -14.80 -15.46 -0.80
CA ALA A 124 -15.30 -14.55 -1.81
C ALA A 124 -14.23 -13.52 -2.22
N LEU A 125 -13.52 -12.94 -1.25
CA LEU A 125 -12.43 -11.98 -1.52
C LEU A 125 -11.31 -12.64 -2.32
N LEU A 126 -10.94 -13.88 -2.01
CA LEU A 126 -9.94 -14.65 -2.76
C LEU A 126 -10.39 -14.87 -4.22
N ILE A 127 -11.65 -15.27 -4.44
CA ILE A 127 -12.20 -15.49 -5.78
C ILE A 127 -12.23 -14.18 -6.57
N VAL A 128 -12.75 -13.10 -5.97
CA VAL A 128 -12.80 -11.77 -6.62
C VAL A 128 -11.40 -11.29 -6.95
N SER A 129 -10.44 -11.41 -6.02
CA SER A 129 -9.05 -11.02 -6.27
C SER A 129 -8.42 -11.82 -7.42
N SER A 130 -8.72 -13.11 -7.52
CA SER A 130 -8.25 -13.98 -8.60
C SER A 130 -8.84 -13.58 -9.95
N ILE A 131 -10.15 -13.26 -10.01
CA ILE A 131 -10.80 -12.80 -11.24
C ILE A 131 -10.23 -11.46 -11.71
N LEU A 132 -10.05 -10.51 -10.79
CA LEU A 132 -9.43 -9.21 -11.10
C LEU A 132 -7.98 -9.37 -11.58
N LEU A 133 -7.27 -10.39 -11.12
CA LEU A 133 -5.92 -10.72 -11.58
C LEU A 133 -5.90 -11.25 -13.02
N VAL A 134 -6.93 -12.00 -13.43
CA VAL A 134 -7.04 -12.56 -14.79
C VAL A 134 -7.34 -11.46 -15.81
N ASP A 135 -8.16 -10.48 -15.44
CA ASP A 135 -8.50 -9.33 -16.30
C ASP A 135 -7.35 -8.32 -16.40
N ALA A 136 -6.47 -8.28 -15.39
CA ALA A 136 -5.26 -7.46 -15.43
C ALA A 136 -4.27 -8.01 -16.48
N THR A 137 -4.28 -7.40 -17.67
CA THR A 137 -3.26 -7.58 -18.73
C THR A 137 -1.85 -7.16 -18.30
N ASN A 138 -1.69 -6.65 -17.06
CA ASN A 138 -0.42 -6.35 -16.45
C ASN A 138 0.08 -7.58 -15.69
N ASN A 139 1.22 -8.13 -16.10
CA ASN A 139 1.94 -9.18 -15.37
C ASN A 139 1.96 -8.86 -13.86
N PRO A 140 1.24 -9.63 -13.02
CA PRO A 140 1.12 -9.32 -11.59
C PRO A 140 2.43 -9.53 -10.84
N PHE A 141 3.37 -10.24 -11.46
CA PHE A 141 4.73 -10.31 -11.00
C PHE A 141 5.56 -9.14 -11.57
N LEU A 142 5.85 -8.19 -10.68
CA LEU A 142 6.94 -7.22 -10.86
C LEU A 142 8.29 -7.89 -11.22
N TYR A 143 8.47 -9.17 -10.85
CA TYR A 143 9.67 -9.97 -11.09
C TYR A 143 9.73 -10.67 -12.45
N PHE A 144 8.63 -10.74 -13.21
CA PHE A 144 8.62 -11.36 -14.54
C PHE A 144 9.03 -10.37 -15.66
N ARG A 145 9.37 -9.12 -15.31
CA ARG A 145 10.00 -8.16 -16.22
C ARG A 145 11.54 -8.28 -16.22
N PHE A 146 12.08 -9.36 -15.65
CA PHE A 146 13.50 -9.74 -15.72
C PHE A 146 13.65 -11.06 -16.45
#